data_AF-A0A6M1E3C6-F1
#
_entry.id   AF-A0A6M1E3C6-F1
#
_cell.length_a   1.000
_cell.length_b   1.000
_cell.length_c   1.000
_cell.angle_alpha   90.00
_cell.angle_beta   90.00
_cell.angle_gamma   90.00
#
_symmetry.space_group_name_H-M   'P 1'
#
loop_
_entity.id
_entity.type
_entity.pdbx_description
1 polymer ?
#
loop_
_entity_poly.entity_id
_entity_poly.type
_entity_poly.pdbx_seq_one_letter_code
_entity_poly.pdbx_strand_id
1 'polypeptide(L)'
;MLTTNDVARVYDTILSIPGMNETVKIDLRISRKNVLLLNQVIERGLSAKDDDKGADLLGSVPKENLEELKALADDCLQKAGLTDLSDKLNALGAGK
;
A
#
# COMPACT_ATOMS: atom_id res chain seq x y z
N MET A 1 -1.14 27.20 -8.11
CA MET A 1 -0.85 25.78 -8.37
C MET A 1 0.01 25.32 -7.22
N LEU A 2 -0.44 24.37 -6.39
CA LEU A 2 0.44 23.77 -5.39
C LEU A 2 1.56 23.04 -6.14
N THR A 3 2.81 23.36 -5.84
CA THR A 3 3.94 22.66 -6.44
C THR A 3 4.16 21.34 -5.71
N THR A 4 4.81 20.37 -6.35
CA THR A 4 5.13 19.06 -5.76
C THR A 4 5.87 19.19 -4.42
N ASN A 5 6.65 20.27 -4.25
CA ASN A 5 7.33 20.63 -2.99
C ASN A 5 6.36 21.04 -1.88
N ASP A 6 5.27 21.74 -2.20
CA ASP A 6 4.26 22.13 -1.22
C ASP A 6 3.48 20.91 -0.73
N VAL A 7 3.20 19.96 -1.63
CA VAL A 7 2.52 18.69 -1.28
C VAL A 7 3.42 17.85 -0.37
N ALA A 8 4.71 17.68 -0.72
CA ALA A 8 5.66 16.97 0.12
C ALA A 8 5.82 17.62 1.51
N ARG A 9 5.86 18.97 1.60
CA ARG A 9 5.93 19.69 2.88
C ARG A 9 4.66 19.52 3.72
N VAL A 10 3.49 19.55 3.10
CA VAL A 10 2.22 19.30 3.81
C VAL A 10 2.21 17.88 4.36
N TYR A 11 2.70 16.89 3.60
CA TYR A 11 2.80 15.52 4.09
C TYR A 11 3.81 15.36 5.22
N ASP A 12 5.01 15.94 5.10
CA ASP A 12 6.00 15.94 6.18
C ASP A 12 5.43 16.57 7.47
N THR A 13 4.65 17.64 7.32
CA THR A 13 3.94 18.29 8.43
C THR A 13 2.84 17.39 9.02
N ILE A 14 2.07 16.68 8.19
CA ILE A 14 1.01 15.75 8.63
C ILE A 14 1.62 14.53 9.31
N LEU A 15 2.68 13.95 8.75
CA LEU A 15 3.40 12.81 9.33
C LEU A 15 4.15 13.19 10.62
N SER A 16 4.48 14.48 10.79
CA SER A 16 5.02 15.03 12.04
C SER A 16 3.95 15.31 13.10
N ILE A 17 2.66 15.07 12.83
CA ILE A 17 1.61 15.20 13.84
C ILE A 17 1.80 14.11 14.90
N PRO A 18 1.91 14.46 16.19
CA PRO A 18 1.95 13.46 17.26
C PRO A 18 0.69 12.60 17.21
N GLY A 19 0.87 11.27 17.23
CA GLY A 19 -0.22 10.30 17.05
C GLY A 19 -0.15 9.52 15.73
N MET A 20 0.61 9.98 14.73
CA MET A 20 0.73 9.27 13.44
C MET A 20 1.49 7.94 13.51
N ASN A 21 2.31 7.74 14.55
CA ASN A 21 2.99 6.47 14.84
C ASN A 21 2.21 5.59 15.83
N GLU A 22 1.00 5.97 16.23
CA GLU A 22 0.20 5.16 17.14
C GLU A 22 -0.41 3.96 16.40
N THR A 23 -0.21 2.77 16.95
CA THR A 23 -0.85 1.57 16.42
C THR A 23 -2.34 1.59 16.73
N VAL A 24 -3.18 1.59 15.69
CA VAL A 24 -4.63 1.51 15.81
C VAL A 24 -5.14 0.13 15.42
N LYS A 25 -6.19 -0.34 16.11
CA LYS A 25 -6.88 -1.59 15.75
C LYS A 25 -7.93 -1.30 14.67
N ILE A 26 -7.75 -1.89 13.48
CA ILE A 26 -8.71 -1.79 12.37
C ILE A 26 -9.57 -3.05 12.34
N ASP A 27 -10.87 -2.92 12.60
CA ASP A 27 -11.84 -4.01 12.37
C ASP A 27 -12.27 -3.99 10.89
N LEU A 28 -11.81 -4.98 10.12
CA LEU A 28 -12.03 -5.04 8.68
C LEU A 28 -12.95 -6.21 8.33
N ARG A 29 -14.15 -5.90 7.80
CA ARG A 29 -15.10 -6.88 7.24
C ARG A 29 -15.31 -6.62 5.77
N ILE A 30 -14.55 -7.30 4.92
CA ILE A 30 -14.63 -7.18 3.46
C ILE A 30 -14.76 -8.55 2.80
N SER A 31 -15.31 -8.58 1.58
CA SER A 31 -15.43 -9.81 0.81
C SER A 31 -14.06 -10.31 0.34
N ARG A 32 -13.93 -11.63 0.13
CA ARG A 32 -12.70 -12.24 -0.44
C ARG A 32 -12.22 -11.56 -1.72
N LYS A 33 -13.16 -11.13 -2.57
CA LYS A 33 -12.86 -10.36 -3.79
C LYS A 33 -12.15 -9.05 -3.46
N ASN A 34 -12.65 -8.32 -2.47
CA ASN A 34 -12.07 -7.04 -2.08
C ASN A 34 -10.71 -7.21 -1.39
N VAL A 35 -10.49 -8.31 -0.66
CA VAL A 35 -9.17 -8.64 -0.09
C VAL A 35 -8.13 -8.81 -1.20
N LEU A 36 -8.46 -9.59 -2.25
CA LEU A 36 -7.57 -9.78 -3.41
C LEU A 36 -7.29 -8.46 -4.14
N LEU A 37 -8.33 -7.65 -4.38
CA LEU A 37 -8.17 -6.36 -5.04
C LEU A 37 -7.33 -5.40 -4.19
N LEU A 38 -7.51 -5.40 -2.87
CA LEU A 38 -6.73 -4.57 -1.95
C LEU A 38 -5.25 -4.95 -2.00
N ASN A 39 -4.94 -6.25 -1.92
CA ASN A 39 -3.57 -6.73 -2.02
C ASN A 39 -2.92 -6.31 -3.36
N GLN A 40 -3.60 -6.51 -4.49
CA GLN A 40 -3.08 -6.09 -5.80
C GLN A 40 -2.90 -4.57 -5.93
N VAL A 41 -3.79 -3.76 -5.34
CA VAL A 41 -3.65 -2.30 -5.34
C VAL A 41 -2.43 -1.87 -4.52
N ILE A 42 -2.21 -2.49 -3.36
CA ILE A 42 -1.03 -2.22 -2.52
C ILE A 42 0.24 -2.65 -3.26
N GLU A 43 0.31 -3.87 -3.80
CA GLU A 43 1.46 -4.33 -4.59
C GLU A 43 1.76 -3.42 -5.78
N ARG A 44 0.73 -2.99 -6.50
CA ARG A 44 0.86 -2.08 -7.64
C ARG A 44 1.35 -0.69 -7.22
N GLY A 45 0.81 -0.16 -6.12
CA GLY A 45 1.24 1.12 -5.55
C GLY A 45 2.70 1.08 -5.10
N LEU A 46 3.11 0.00 -4.45
CA LEU A 46 4.50 -0.22 -4.01
C LEU A 46 5.46 -0.47 -5.19
N SER A 47 4.96 -1.00 -6.32
CA SER A 47 5.74 -1.30 -7.52
C SER A 47 5.80 -0.16 -8.53
N ALA A 48 5.11 0.95 -8.28
CA ALA A 48 5.15 2.12 -9.15
C ALA A 48 6.57 2.71 -9.13
N LYS A 49 7.35 2.41 -10.18
CA LYS A 49 8.66 3.02 -10.41
C LYS A 49 8.46 4.46 -10.84
N ASP A 50 9.02 5.40 -10.06
CA ASP A 50 9.57 6.76 -10.31
C ASP A 50 9.21 7.60 -11.56
N ASP A 51 8.56 7.09 -12.59
CA ASP A 51 8.38 7.74 -13.89
C ASP A 51 7.01 8.44 -14.03
N ASP A 52 6.08 8.23 -13.08
CA ASP A 52 4.84 8.99 -13.04
C ASP A 52 5.02 10.21 -12.14
N LYS A 53 5.18 11.38 -12.78
CA LYS A 53 5.43 12.71 -12.17
C LYS A 53 4.23 13.24 -11.38
N GLY A 54 3.53 12.39 -10.65
CA GLY A 54 2.38 12.74 -9.83
C GLY A 54 2.70 12.47 -8.37
N ALA A 55 3.35 13.44 -7.70
CA ALA A 55 3.39 13.62 -6.24
C ALA A 55 3.08 12.34 -5.42
N ASP A 56 3.92 11.31 -5.55
CA ASP A 56 3.55 10.01 -5.03
C ASP A 56 3.88 9.99 -3.53
N LEU A 57 2.84 9.98 -2.71
CA LEU A 57 2.91 9.89 -1.25
C LEU A 57 3.88 8.78 -0.83
N LEU A 58 3.84 7.66 -1.55
CA LEU A 58 4.67 6.48 -1.32
C LEU A 58 6.17 6.74 -1.56
N GLY A 59 6.54 7.69 -2.41
CA GLY A 59 7.93 8.09 -2.66
C GLY A 59 8.55 8.93 -1.54
N SER A 60 7.71 9.57 -0.70
CA SER A 60 8.15 10.33 0.48
C SER A 60 8.13 9.54 1.79
N VAL A 61 7.59 8.31 1.76
CA VAL A 61 7.40 7.46 2.94
C VAL A 61 8.65 6.59 3.17
N PRO A 62 9.10 6.40 4.42
CA PRO A 62 10.20 5.50 4.74
C PRO A 62 9.95 4.07 4.25
N LYS A 63 11.00 3.38 3.83
CA LYS A 63 10.91 1.99 3.32
C LYS A 63 10.32 1.03 4.35
N GLU A 64 10.58 1.25 5.64
CA GLU A 64 10.01 0.43 6.73
C GLU A 64 8.48 0.45 6.72
N ASN A 65 7.86 1.63 6.57
CA ASN A 65 6.41 1.77 6.50
C ASN A 65 5.82 1.12 5.23
N LEU A 66 6.57 1.14 4.12
CA LEU A 66 6.19 0.44 2.89
C LEU A 66 6.24 -1.09 3.06
N GLU A 67 7.25 -1.60 3.78
CA GLU A 67 7.33 -3.02 4.13
C GLU A 67 6.22 -3.44 5.09
N GLU A 68 5.84 -2.60 6.05
CA GLU A 68 4.69 -2.84 6.93
C GLU A 68 3.37 -2.91 6.16
N LEU A 69 3.17 -2.01 5.18
CA LEU A 69 2.00 -2.03 4.31
C LEU A 69 1.95 -3.31 3.45
N LYS A 70 3.10 -3.77 2.97
CA LYS A 70 3.19 -5.05 2.26
C LYS A 70 2.85 -6.23 3.17
N ALA A 71 3.41 -6.26 4.38
CA ALA A 71 3.10 -7.29 5.37
C ALA A 71 1.62 -7.32 5.75
N LEU A 72 0.97 -6.16 5.85
CA LEU A 72 -0.48 -6.05 6.07
C LEU A 72 -1.27 -6.65 4.90
N ALA A 73 -0.86 -6.39 3.66
CA ALA A 73 -1.51 -6.93 2.47
C ALA A 73 -1.42 -8.47 2.43
N ASP A 74 -0.27 -9.04 2.81
CA ASP A 74 -0.05 -10.48 2.91
C ASP A 74 -0.86 -11.11 4.05
N ASP A 75 -0.89 -10.47 5.23
CA ASP A 75 -1.70 -10.92 6.37
C ASP A 75 -3.20 -10.89 6.05
N CYS A 76 -3.68 -9.90 5.27
CA CYS A 76 -5.05 -9.88 4.77
C CYS A 76 -5.36 -11.06 3.86
N LEU A 77 -4.46 -11.40 2.92
CA LEU A 77 -4.62 -12.58 2.07
C LEU A 77 -4.63 -13.88 2.88
N GLN A 78 -3.71 -14.00 3.85
CA GLN A 78 -3.59 -15.17 4.70
C GLN A 78 -4.85 -15.37 5.55
N LYS A 79 -5.35 -14.30 6.19
CA LYS A 79 -6.60 -14.32 6.98
C LYS A 79 -7.82 -14.66 6.13
N ALA A 80 -7.82 -14.28 4.85
CA ALA A 80 -8.91 -14.60 3.92
C ALA A 80 -8.79 -16.00 3.29
N GLY A 81 -7.65 -16.69 3.47
CA GLY A 81 -7.35 -17.97 2.84
C GLY A 81 -7.19 -17.86 1.31
N LEU A 82 -6.66 -16.73 0.84
CA LEU A 82 -6.56 -16.39 -0.59
C LEU A 82 -5.13 -16.38 -1.11
N THR A 83 -4.14 -16.68 -0.28
CA THR A 83 -2.71 -16.68 -0.64
C THR A 83 -2.44 -17.54 -1.87
N ASP A 84 -2.85 -18.81 -1.87
CA ASP A 84 -2.70 -19.72 -3.02
C ASP A 84 -3.36 -19.20 -4.31
N LEU A 85 -4.52 -18.53 -4.18
CA LEU A 85 -5.24 -17.99 -5.33
C LEU A 85 -4.54 -16.75 -5.88
N SER A 86 -4.02 -15.89 -5.00
CA SER A 86 -3.22 -14.73 -5.37
C SER A 86 -1.94 -15.16 -6.10
N ASP A 87 -1.22 -16.15 -5.57
CA ASP A 87 0.00 -16.68 -6.18
C ASP A 87 -0.26 -17.27 -7.55
N LYS A 88 -1.35 -18.05 -7.71
CA LYS A 88 -1.75 -18.59 -9.01
C LYS A 88 -2.15 -17.50 -10.00
N LEU A 89 -2.83 -16.45 -9.55
CA LEU A 89 -3.20 -15.29 -10.36
C LEU A 89 -1.96 -14.52 -10.83
N ASN A 90 -1.01 -14.28 -9.93
CA ASN A 90 0.27 -13.64 -10.24
C ASN A 90 1.10 -14.47 -11.22
N ALA A 91 1.15 -15.79 -11.04
CA ALA A 91 1.80 -16.71 -11.97
C ALA A 91 1.12 -16.72 -13.35
N LEU A 92 -0.22 -16.64 -13.42
CA LEU A 92 -0.93 -16.51 -14.69
C LEU A 92 -0.70 -15.15 -15.37
N GLY A 93 -0.64 -14.06 -14.58
CA GLY A 93 -0.43 -12.71 -15.09
C GLY A 93 0.99 -12.46 -15.58
N ALA A 94 1.98 -13.13 -14.99
CA ALA A 94 3.40 -13.07 -15.38
C ALA A 94 3.73 -13.89 -16.65
N GLY A 95 2.77 -14.64 -17.18
CA GLY A 95 2.89 -15.39 -18.44
C GLY A 95 2.61 -14.59 -19.71
N LYS A 96 2.76 -13.26 -19.68
CA LYS A 96 2.67 -12.38 -20.85
C LYS A 96 4.02 -11.81 -21.25
#